data_AF-A0A7X1TRH4-F1
#
_entry.id   AF-A0A7X1TRH4-F1
#
_cell.length_a   1.000
_cell.length_b   1.000
_cell.length_c   1.000
_cell.angle_alpha   90.00
_cell.angle_beta   90.00
_cell.angle_gamma   90.00
#
_symmetry.space_group_name_H-M   'P 1'
#
loop_
_entity.id
_entity.type
_entity.pdbx_description
1 polymer ?
#
loop_
_entity_poly.entity_id
_entity_poly.type
_entity_poly.pdbx_seq_one_letter_code
_entity_poly.pdbx_strand_id
1 'polypeptide(L)' 'MFQEPEVPPATHPPSPGRVYVLRIWHEPGDLPTGSAWRASIKEGTLGDRRYFASVDDCIDHLYGELIRR' A
#
# COMPACT_ATOMS: atom_id res chain seq x y z
N MET A 1 22.44 1.22 -28.71
CA MET A 1 22.07 1.41 -27.29
C MET A 1 20.67 2.01 -27.27
N PHE A 2 19.68 1.28 -26.78
CA PHE A 2 18.33 1.80 -26.61
C PHE A 2 18.27 2.49 -25.25
N GLN A 3 18.20 3.82 -25.22
CA GLN A 3 17.87 4.55 -24.00
C GLN A 3 16.38 4.33 -23.75
N GLU A 4 16.05 3.62 -22.68
CA GLU A 4 14.68 3.52 -22.18
C GLU A 4 14.21 4.95 -21.84
N PRO A 5 13.05 5.40 -22.35
CA PRO A 5 12.59 6.75 -22.06
C PRO A 5 12.34 6.88 -20.55
N GLU A 6 13.07 7.80 -19.92
CA GLU A 6 12.88 8.18 -18.52
C GLU A 6 11.48 8.80 -18.39
N VAL A 7 10.51 7.98 -17.94
CA VAL A 7 9.16 8.45 -17.70
C VAL A 7 9.25 9.50 -16.58
N PRO A 8 8.90 10.78 -16.84
CA PRO A 8 8.94 11.79 -15.80
C PRO A 8 8.07 11.33 -14.61
N PRO A 9 8.50 11.56 -13.36
CA PRO A 9 7.72 11.15 -12.20
C PRO A 9 6.35 11.81 -12.33
N ALA A 10 5.31 11.00 -12.46
CA ALA A 10 3.97 11.50 -12.67
C ALA A 10 3.56 12.32 -11.44
N THR A 11 3.69 13.65 -11.55
CA THR A 11 3.20 14.64 -10.59
C THR A 11 1.69 14.69 -10.68
N HIS A 12 1.05 13.60 -10.28
CA HIS A 12 -0.38 13.62 -10.00
C HIS A 12 -0.56 14.59 -8.83
N PRO A 13 -1.40 15.63 -8.98
CA PRO A 13 -1.77 16.45 -7.83
C PRO A 13 -2.27 15.50 -6.73
N PRO A 14 -1.94 15.76 -5.45
CA PRO A 14 -2.43 14.95 -4.34
C PRO A 14 -3.94 14.94 -4.44
N SER A 15 -4.48 13.84 -4.94
CA SER A 15 -5.92 13.71 -5.14
C SER A 15 -6.42 13.33 -3.77
N PRO A 16 -7.18 14.22 -3.11
CA PRO A 16 -7.62 13.98 -1.74
C PRO A 16 -8.30 12.62 -1.71
N GLY A 17 -7.72 11.75 -0.90
CA GLY A 17 -8.25 10.45 -0.62
C GLY A 17 -7.84 9.28 -1.52
N ARG A 18 -6.96 9.44 -2.52
CA ARG A 18 -6.41 8.22 -3.14
C ARG A 18 -5.63 7.39 -2.12
N VAL A 19 -5.90 6.10 -2.05
CA VAL A 19 -5.13 5.17 -1.23
C VAL A 19 -4.34 4.26 -2.17
N TYR A 20 -3.04 4.14 -1.92
CA TYR A 20 -2.13 3.35 -2.74
C TYR A 20 -1.69 2.13 -1.95
N VAL A 21 -1.93 0.93 -2.49
CA VAL A 21 -1.30 -0.29 -1.98
C VAL A 21 0.15 -0.30 -2.45
N LEU A 22 1.10 -0.22 -1.52
CA LEU A 22 2.52 -0.11 -1.84
C LEU A 22 3.18 -1.48 -1.99
N ARG A 23 2.81 -2.43 -1.13
CA ARG A 23 3.44 -3.75 -1.10
C ARG A 23 2.51 -4.76 -0.45
N ILE A 24 2.45 -5.95 -1.04
CA ILE A 24 1.94 -7.18 -0.43
C ILE A 24 3.11 -8.16 -0.44
N TRP A 25 3.40 -8.81 0.68
CA TRP A 25 4.48 -9.78 0.76
C TRP A 25 4.16 -10.90 1.74
N HIS A 26 4.69 -12.08 1.45
CA HIS A 26 4.64 -13.21 2.36
C HIS A 26 5.85 -13.12 3.30
N GLU A 27 5.58 -13.02 4.60
CA GLU A 27 6.58 -13.05 5.65
C GLU A 27 6.70 -14.49 6.16
N PRO A 28 7.79 -15.21 5.81
CA PRO A 28 8.05 -16.53 6.38
C PRO A 28 8.33 -16.39 7.89
N GLY A 29 7.72 -17.25 8.69
CA GLY A 29 7.70 -17.07 10.15
C GLY A 29 8.82 -17.79 10.89
N ASP A 30 9.50 -17.06 11.77
CA ASP A 30 10.16 -17.56 13.00
C ASP A 30 9.37 -17.17 14.28
N LEU A 31 8.20 -16.53 14.11
CA LEU A 31 7.33 -16.02 15.18
C LEU A 31 6.18 -17.00 15.51
N PRO A 32 5.57 -16.92 16.72
CA PRO A 32 4.59 -17.91 17.19
C PRO A 32 3.31 -18.02 16.33
N THR A 33 3.03 -17.02 15.49
CA THR A 33 1.87 -17.00 14.59
C THR A 33 2.11 -17.69 13.25
N GLY A 34 3.33 -18.14 12.96
CA GLY A 34 3.69 -18.77 11.69
C GLY A 34 3.96 -17.77 10.56
N SER A 35 4.01 -18.27 9.31
CA SER A 35 4.15 -17.42 8.13
C SER A 35 2.85 -16.67 7.82
N ALA A 36 2.94 -15.39 7.45
CA ALA A 36 1.77 -14.55 7.23
C ALA A 36 1.93 -13.64 6.00
N TRP A 37 0.82 -13.39 5.31
CA TRP A 37 0.76 -12.33 4.30
C TRP A 37 0.60 -10.97 4.97
N ARG A 38 1.45 -10.02 4.58
CA ARG A 38 1.46 -8.64 5.07
C ARG A 38 1.13 -7.68 3.94
N ALA A 39 0.62 -6.52 4.32
CA ALA A 39 0.34 -5.45 3.39
C ALA A 39 0.82 -4.11 3.94
N SER A 40 1.08 -3.16 3.03
CA SER A 40 1.30 -1.77 3.40
C SER A 40 0.68 -0.84 2.37
N ILE A 41 0.13 0.27 2.85
CA ILE A 41 -0.53 1.28 2.03
C ILE A 41 0.04 2.67 2.33
N LYS A 42 -0.32 3.63 1.49
CA LYS A 42 -0.09 5.05 1.71
C LYS A 42 -1.31 5.85 1.27
N GLU A 43 -1.72 6.80 2.10
CA GLU A 43 -2.75 7.77 1.73
C GLU A 43 -2.13 8.92 0.94
N GLY A 44 -2.60 9.14 -0.29
CA GLY A 44 -2.05 10.12 -1.21
C GLY A 44 -0.55 9.89 -1.51
N THR A 45 0.08 10.90 -2.08
CA THR A 45 1.52 10.89 -2.36
C THR A 45 2.35 11.34 -1.16
N LEU A 46 1.74 11.98 -0.17
CA LEU A 46 2.41 12.61 0.98
C LEU A 46 2.01 12.01 2.34
N GLY A 47 0.98 11.19 2.43
CA GLY A 47 0.53 10.62 3.70
C GLY A 47 1.47 9.56 4.25
N ASP A 48 1.21 9.14 5.48
CA ASP A 48 2.05 8.15 6.16
C ASP A 48 1.85 6.75 5.58
N ARG A 49 2.92 5.95 5.64
CA ARG A 49 2.86 4.54 5.29
C ARG A 49 2.29 3.75 6.47
N ARG A 50 1.20 3.05 6.23
CA ARG A 50 0.58 2.14 7.20
C ARG A 50 0.91 0.69 6.85
N TYR A 51 1.18 -0.10 7.88
CA TYR A 51 1.49 -1.53 7.76
C TYR A 51 0.35 -2.34 8.38
N PHE A 52 0.04 -3.48 7.77
CA PHE A 52 -1.00 -4.39 8.21
C PHE A 52 -0.41 -5.79 8.44
N ALA A 53 -0.84 -6.40 9.55
CA ALA A 53 -0.44 -7.74 9.94
C ALA A 53 -1.12 -8.82 9.07
N SER A 54 -2.26 -8.52 8.46
CA SER A 54 -2.91 -9.39 7.49
C SER A 54 -3.36 -8.59 6.26
N VAL A 55 -3.64 -9.30 5.17
CA VAL A 55 -4.26 -8.69 3.98
C VAL A 55 -5.72 -8.33 4.28
N ASP A 56 -6.40 -9.13 5.10
CA ASP A 56 -7.79 -8.89 5.49
C ASP A 56 -7.95 -7.57 6.27
N ASP A 57 -7.08 -7.30 7.24
CA ASP A 57 -7.08 -6.01 7.98
C ASP A 57 -6.88 -4.81 7.03
N CYS A 58 -6.06 -5.00 6.00
CA CYS A 58 -5.83 -3.98 4.97
C CYS A 58 -7.09 -3.74 4.14
N ILE A 59 -7.79 -4.81 3.76
CA ILE A 59 -9.04 -4.74 2.99
C ILE A 59 -10.14 -4.05 3.81
N ASP A 60 -10.32 -4.45 5.07
CA ASP A 60 -11.29 -3.85 5.99
C ASP A 60 -11.05 -2.35 6.16
N HIS A 61 -9.77 -1.96 6.30
CA HIS A 61 -9.40 -0.55 6.35
C HIS A 61 -9.77 0.19 5.05
N LEU A 62 -9.48 -0.38 3.88
CA LEU A 62 -9.80 0.25 2.59
C LEU A 62 -11.31 0.43 2.38
N TYR A 63 -12.12 -0.57 2.74
CA TYR A 63 -13.58 -0.44 2.71
C TYR A 63 -14.08 0.60 3.70
N GLY A 64 -13.51 0.64 4.91
CA GLY A 64 -13.84 1.66 5.90
C GLY A 64 -13.50 3.08 5.46
N GLU A 65 -12.41 3.28 4.72
CA GLU A 65 -12.05 4.58 4.11
C GLU A 65 -12.95 4.93 2.92
N LEU A 66 -13.40 3.93 2.15
CA LEU A 66 -14.35 4.13 1.06
C LEU A 66 -15.72 4.59 1.57
N ILE A 67 -16.22 3.98 2.66
CA ILE A 67 -17.53 4.31 3.24
C ILE A 67 -17.53 5.67 3.96
N ARG A 68 -16.40 6.09 4.54
CA ARG A 68 -16.27 7.36 5.26
C ARG A 68 -16.29 8.61 4.35
N ARG A 69 -16.43 8.43 3.04
CA ARG A 69 -16.41 9.50 2.04
C ARG A 69 -17.67 9.51 1.21
#